data_AF-A0ABC9Y3E3-F1
#
_entry.id   AF-A0ABC9Y3E3-F1
#
_cell.length_a   1.000
_cell.length_b   1.000
_cell.length_c   1.000
_cell.angle_alpha   90.00
_cell.angle_beta   90.00
_cell.angle_gamma   90.00
#
_symmetry.space_group_name_H-M   'P 1'
#
loop_
_entity.id
_entity.type
_entity.pdbx_description
1 polymer ?
#
loop_
_entity_poly.entity_id
_entity_poly.type
_entity_poly.pdbx_seq_one_letter_code
_entity_poly.pdbx_strand_id
1 'polypeptide(L)'
;MECGRQVANFGAGPAKLPRSVLLEAQKELVDYKGLGISVLEMSHRTSDFTKILNTAENLMRELLNIPENYKVIFLQGGGSGQFSAVPLNLIGLKEGRHADYVVTGAWSAKAAKEAEKYAKVNIVHPKLGTYTNIPDPSTWNLNPDASYVYYCANETVHGVEFDFVPDVKGAVLVCDMSSNFLSRPVDVSKFGVIFAGAQKNVGCAGVTVVIVREDLLGFALKECPVVLDYKTQAMNGSLYNTPPCYSIYIMGLVLEWIKNNGGAAAMDKLSLIKSRMIYDIIDKSNGFYVCPVEKKSRSRMNVPFRIGSIKGDEALEKKFLEKAVELNMISLKGHRFPVGPVQVLEGRNEVSLEPSLLQAEQPVLIGEVLQPSDHLHGPALDSLQQLRVLLVLGTPELDAVLQTVLVLGIALTHVQDLALGLVELHAVCTGPPVQPAKVPLDGIPSLQSDCTTQLGVISKLVEGALDPTVRVADKDVEQCRSQYRPLRNAIRH
;
A
#
# COMPACT_ATOMS: atom_id res chain seq x y z
N MET A 1 10.25 25.05 -1.60
CA MET A 1 9.56 23.78 -1.36
C MET A 1 9.15 23.78 0.10
N GLU A 2 7.86 23.92 0.40
CA GLU A 2 7.39 23.80 1.78
C GLU A 2 7.77 22.41 2.31
N CYS A 3 8.43 22.37 3.47
CA CYS A 3 8.65 21.16 4.23
C CYS A 3 7.29 20.67 4.74
N GLY A 4 6.53 20.01 3.86
CA GLY A 4 5.19 19.53 4.16
C GLY A 4 5.20 18.60 5.36
N ARG A 5 4.15 18.71 6.19
CA ARG A 5 3.91 17.87 7.38
C ARG A 5 4.19 16.39 7.07
N GLN A 6 5.23 15.82 7.68
CA GLN A 6 5.62 14.42 7.47
C GLN A 6 4.74 13.51 8.34
N VAL A 7 3.92 12.67 7.69
CA VAL A 7 3.01 11.72 8.35
C VAL A 7 3.56 10.30 8.23
N ALA A 8 3.67 9.60 9.36
CA ALA A 8 4.06 8.20 9.41
C ALA A 8 2.81 7.32 9.39
N ASN A 9 2.60 6.55 8.31
CA ASN A 9 1.46 5.66 8.16
C ASN A 9 1.83 4.20 8.47
N PHE A 10 1.22 3.64 9.51
CA PHE A 10 1.40 2.26 9.98
C PHE A 10 0.28 1.31 9.52
N GLY A 11 -0.46 1.67 8.47
CA GLY A 11 -1.63 0.92 8.01
C GLY A 11 -1.26 -0.48 7.51
N ALA A 12 -1.89 -1.51 8.08
CA ALA A 12 -1.60 -2.93 7.81
C ALA A 12 -2.07 -3.44 6.42
N GLY A 13 -2.73 -2.59 5.62
CA GLY A 13 -3.33 -2.94 4.33
C GLY A 13 -4.64 -2.17 4.08
N PRO A 14 -4.68 -1.21 3.12
CA PRO A 14 -3.58 -0.77 2.27
C PRO A 14 -2.41 -0.14 3.05
N ALA A 15 -1.18 -0.48 2.68
CA ALA A 15 0.04 0.01 3.32
C ALA A 15 0.64 1.23 2.63
N LYS A 16 1.63 1.87 3.28
CA LYS A 16 2.42 2.97 2.71
C LYS A 16 3.13 2.53 1.42
N LEU A 17 3.01 3.33 0.36
CA LEU A 17 3.83 3.21 -0.87
C LEU A 17 5.09 4.10 -0.76
N PRO A 18 6.21 3.76 -1.41
CA PRO A 18 7.37 4.64 -1.49
C PRO A 18 6.98 5.97 -2.13
N ARG A 19 7.50 7.10 -1.63
CA ARG A 19 7.13 8.44 -2.13
C ARG A 19 7.54 8.62 -3.59
N SER A 20 8.69 8.10 -3.99
CA SER A 20 9.15 8.14 -5.39
C SER A 20 8.19 7.43 -6.34
N VAL A 21 7.61 6.29 -5.93
CA VAL A 21 6.58 5.58 -6.71
C VAL A 21 5.32 6.43 -6.87
N LEU A 22 4.86 7.08 -5.78
CA LEU A 22 3.70 7.97 -5.83
C LEU A 22 3.92 9.18 -6.76
N LEU A 23 5.12 9.74 -6.74
CA LEU A 23 5.49 10.88 -7.59
C LEU A 23 5.56 10.48 -9.07
N GLU A 24 6.11 9.31 -9.39
CA GLU A 24 6.12 8.82 -10.78
C GLU A 24 4.69 8.55 -11.27
N ALA A 25 3.88 7.87 -10.45
CA ALA A 25 2.47 7.63 -10.77
C ALA A 25 1.67 8.93 -10.94
N GLN A 26 1.94 9.95 -10.13
CA GLN A 26 1.33 11.28 -10.28
C GLN A 26 1.71 11.94 -11.61
N LYS A 27 3.00 11.87 -11.98
CA LYS A 27 3.53 12.44 -13.21
C LYS A 27 2.94 11.76 -14.45
N GLU A 28 2.79 10.43 -14.42
CA GLU A 28 2.28 9.64 -15.55
C GLU A 28 0.74 9.48 -15.54
N LEU A 29 0.03 10.07 -14.56
CA LEU A 29 -1.41 9.80 -14.35
C LEU A 29 -2.26 10.21 -15.56
N VAL A 30 -2.01 11.39 -16.12
CA VAL A 30 -2.78 11.95 -17.24
C VAL A 30 -2.16 11.63 -18.60
N ASP A 31 -0.87 11.31 -18.63
CA ASP A 31 -0.11 11.01 -19.83
C ASP A 31 0.98 9.99 -19.52
N TYR A 32 0.69 8.71 -19.80
CA TYR A 32 1.65 7.64 -19.61
C TYR A 32 2.76 7.75 -20.66
N LYS A 33 3.96 8.17 -20.23
CA LYS A 33 5.17 8.22 -21.06
C LYS A 33 5.01 8.94 -22.40
N GLY A 34 4.15 9.97 -22.46
CA GLY A 34 3.95 10.77 -23.67
C GLY A 34 2.99 10.15 -24.69
N LEU A 35 2.20 9.14 -24.31
CA LEU A 35 1.18 8.54 -25.18
C LEU A 35 -0.08 9.41 -25.34
N GLY A 36 -0.25 10.44 -24.52
CA GLY A 36 -1.41 11.32 -24.50
C GLY A 36 -2.65 10.71 -23.84
N ILE A 37 -2.52 9.56 -23.17
CA ILE A 37 -3.61 8.89 -22.42
C ILE A 37 -3.12 8.34 -21.09
N SER A 38 -4.04 8.14 -20.15
CA SER A 38 -3.76 7.49 -18.87
C SER A 38 -3.62 5.96 -19.01
N VAL A 39 -2.87 5.33 -18.09
CA VAL A 39 -2.91 3.87 -17.88
C VAL A 39 -4.34 3.39 -17.56
N LEU A 40 -5.17 4.25 -16.96
CA LEU A 40 -6.58 3.94 -16.65
C LEU A 40 -7.46 3.79 -17.90
N GLU A 41 -7.04 4.36 -19.03
CA GLU A 41 -7.78 4.37 -20.31
C GLU A 41 -7.17 3.39 -21.32
N MET A 42 -5.98 2.85 -21.00
CA MET A 42 -5.23 1.98 -21.88
C MET A 42 -5.91 0.62 -22.02
N SER A 43 -6.16 0.20 -23.27
CA SER A 43 -6.64 -1.15 -23.55
C SER A 43 -5.57 -2.17 -23.16
N HIS A 44 -5.97 -3.20 -22.40
CA HIS A 44 -5.09 -4.29 -21.96
C HIS A 44 -4.56 -5.19 -23.09
N ARG A 45 -5.00 -4.95 -24.32
CA ARG A 45 -4.55 -5.68 -25.52
C ARG A 45 -3.50 -4.93 -26.32
N THR A 46 -3.16 -3.69 -25.96
CA THR A 46 -2.14 -2.92 -26.67
C THR A 46 -0.74 -3.43 -26.30
N SER A 47 0.22 -3.14 -27.18
CA SER A 47 1.63 -3.42 -26.91
C SER A 47 2.13 -2.64 -25.69
N ASP A 48 1.61 -1.44 -25.43
CA ASP A 48 2.03 -0.62 -24.29
C ASP A 48 1.59 -1.22 -22.96
N PHE A 49 0.35 -1.71 -22.83
CA PHE A 49 -0.06 -2.42 -21.62
C PHE A 49 0.68 -3.75 -21.48
N THR A 50 0.90 -4.46 -22.59
CA THR A 50 1.67 -5.70 -22.59
C THR A 50 3.09 -5.47 -22.05
N LYS A 51 3.73 -4.34 -22.37
CA LYS A 51 5.03 -3.96 -21.79
C LYS A 51 4.94 -3.75 -20.27
N ILE A 52 3.90 -3.07 -19.77
CA ILE A 52 3.69 -2.87 -18.32
C ILE A 52 3.58 -4.22 -17.61
N LEU A 53 2.72 -5.11 -18.13
CA LEU A 53 2.49 -6.44 -17.59
C LEU A 53 3.77 -7.29 -17.57
N ASN A 54 4.45 -7.38 -18.72
CA ASN A 54 5.67 -8.16 -18.85
C ASN A 54 6.80 -7.61 -17.98
N THR A 55 6.89 -6.29 -17.82
CA THR A 55 7.88 -5.68 -16.93
C THR A 55 7.63 -6.09 -15.48
N ALA A 56 6.38 -6.03 -15.01
CA ALA A 56 6.02 -6.48 -13.67
C ALA A 56 6.30 -7.97 -13.46
N GLU A 57 5.95 -8.83 -14.42
CA GLU A 57 6.28 -10.26 -14.36
C GLU A 57 7.78 -10.51 -14.30
N ASN A 58 8.55 -9.91 -15.21
CA ASN A 58 10.00 -10.10 -15.30
C ASN A 58 10.71 -9.63 -14.03
N LEU A 59 10.31 -8.48 -13.48
CA LEU A 59 10.86 -8.00 -12.21
C LEU A 59 10.57 -8.96 -11.05
N MET A 60 9.39 -9.57 -10.98
CA MET A 60 9.12 -10.59 -9.97
C MET A 60 9.96 -11.84 -10.20
N ARG A 61 10.10 -12.30 -11.44
CA ARG A 61 10.95 -13.45 -11.77
C ARG A 61 12.39 -13.21 -11.34
N GLU A 62 12.93 -12.02 -11.60
CA GLU A 62 14.27 -11.60 -11.17
C GLU A 62 14.39 -11.52 -9.63
N LEU A 63 13.48 -10.81 -8.97
CA LEU A 63 13.56 -10.54 -7.53
C LEU A 63 13.35 -11.77 -6.65
N LEU A 64 12.57 -12.74 -7.12
CA LEU A 64 12.26 -13.99 -6.39
C LEU A 64 12.98 -15.21 -6.95
N ASN A 65 13.78 -15.04 -8.02
CA ASN A 65 14.41 -16.14 -8.74
C ASN A 65 13.39 -17.24 -9.12
N ILE A 66 12.26 -16.84 -9.71
CA ILE A 66 11.14 -17.74 -10.03
C ILE A 66 11.59 -18.72 -11.14
N PRO A 67 11.55 -20.05 -10.90
CA PRO A 67 11.94 -21.02 -11.92
C PRO A 67 11.06 -20.98 -13.17
N GLU A 68 11.61 -21.42 -14.30
CA GLU A 68 10.91 -21.37 -15.60
C GLU A 68 9.62 -22.19 -15.63
N ASN A 69 9.56 -23.30 -14.87
CA ASN A 69 8.39 -24.18 -14.76
C ASN A 69 7.25 -23.61 -13.88
N TYR A 70 7.21 -22.31 -13.67
CA TYR A 70 6.16 -21.60 -12.94
C TYR A 70 5.51 -20.52 -13.80
N LYS A 71 4.20 -20.39 -13.66
CA LYS A 71 3.42 -19.27 -14.20
C LYS A 71 3.20 -18.21 -13.14
N VAL A 72 3.30 -16.96 -13.57
CA VAL A 72 2.98 -15.78 -12.77
C VAL A 72 1.65 -15.23 -13.29
N ILE A 73 0.65 -15.14 -12.42
CA ILE A 73 -0.72 -14.79 -12.78
C ILE A 73 -1.16 -13.57 -11.97
N PHE A 74 -1.79 -12.61 -12.66
CA PHE A 74 -2.38 -11.42 -12.05
C PHE A 74 -3.91 -11.56 -12.01
N LEU A 75 -4.46 -11.60 -10.80
CA LEU A 75 -5.89 -11.79 -10.56
C LEU A 75 -6.49 -10.64 -9.74
N GLN A 76 -7.80 -10.45 -9.90
CA GLN A 76 -8.59 -9.67 -8.95
C GLN A 76 -9.07 -10.57 -7.80
N GLY A 77 -9.86 -10.01 -6.86
CA GLY A 77 -10.49 -10.77 -5.77
C GLY A 77 -9.69 -10.83 -4.46
N GLY A 78 -8.44 -10.38 -4.44
CA GLY A 78 -7.62 -10.31 -3.23
C GLY A 78 -7.22 -11.70 -2.69
N GLY A 79 -6.54 -11.71 -1.54
CA GLY A 79 -6.21 -12.96 -0.83
C GLY A 79 -7.44 -13.79 -0.48
N SER A 80 -8.56 -13.15 -0.14
CA SER A 80 -9.83 -13.85 0.10
C SER A 80 -10.34 -14.60 -1.14
N GLY A 81 -10.18 -14.04 -2.34
CA GLY A 81 -10.50 -14.75 -3.58
C GLY A 81 -9.64 -16.00 -3.76
N GLN A 82 -8.38 -15.96 -3.32
CA GLN A 82 -7.49 -17.12 -3.36
C GLN A 82 -7.83 -18.19 -2.32
N PHE A 83 -8.50 -17.83 -1.21
CA PHE A 83 -9.02 -18.84 -0.27
C PHE A 83 -10.05 -19.76 -0.93
N SER A 84 -10.79 -19.29 -1.93
CA SER A 84 -11.66 -20.12 -2.78
C SER A 84 -10.90 -20.69 -3.98
N ALA A 85 -10.04 -19.92 -4.65
CA ALA A 85 -9.38 -20.36 -5.88
C ALA A 85 -8.42 -21.54 -5.65
N VAL A 86 -7.65 -21.54 -4.56
CA VAL A 86 -6.71 -22.63 -4.24
C VAL A 86 -7.42 -24.00 -4.17
N PRO A 87 -8.43 -24.22 -3.30
CA PRO A 87 -9.11 -25.50 -3.24
C PRO A 87 -9.81 -25.82 -4.57
N LEU A 88 -10.44 -24.85 -5.24
CA LEU A 88 -11.09 -25.08 -6.53
C LEU A 88 -10.13 -25.58 -7.62
N ASN A 89 -8.86 -25.18 -7.58
CA ASN A 89 -7.85 -25.58 -8.57
C ASN A 89 -7.07 -26.82 -8.19
N LEU A 90 -6.83 -27.07 -6.90
CA LEU A 90 -5.89 -28.09 -6.45
C LEU A 90 -6.54 -29.30 -5.78
N ILE A 91 -7.78 -29.19 -5.29
CA ILE A 91 -8.34 -30.28 -4.49
C ILE A 91 -8.56 -31.56 -5.32
N GLY A 92 -8.71 -31.43 -6.63
CA GLY A 92 -8.82 -32.53 -7.59
C GLY A 92 -7.52 -33.28 -7.88
N LEU A 93 -6.36 -32.86 -7.33
CA LEU A 93 -5.09 -33.58 -7.48
C LEU A 93 -5.14 -35.00 -6.89
N LYS A 94 -5.99 -35.21 -5.89
CA LYS A 94 -6.25 -36.52 -5.28
C LYS A 94 -7.75 -36.77 -5.18
N GLU A 95 -8.16 -38.01 -5.43
CA GLU A 95 -9.58 -38.42 -5.44
C GLU A 95 -10.30 -38.15 -4.12
N GLY A 96 -9.59 -38.30 -2.99
CA GLY A 96 -10.14 -38.10 -1.65
C GLY A 96 -10.52 -36.64 -1.32
N ARG A 97 -10.03 -35.67 -2.11
CA ARG A 97 -10.28 -34.23 -1.94
C ARG A 97 -10.03 -33.72 -0.51
N HIS A 98 -8.91 -34.15 0.08
CA HIS A 98 -8.47 -33.68 1.38
C HIS A 98 -7.51 -32.49 1.24
N ALA A 99 -7.53 -31.57 2.19
CA ALA A 99 -6.56 -30.48 2.26
C ALA A 99 -6.12 -30.26 3.70
N ASP A 100 -4.82 -30.12 3.90
CA ASP A 100 -4.21 -29.85 5.19
C ASP A 100 -4.02 -28.34 5.36
N TYR A 101 -4.33 -27.83 6.55
CA TYR A 101 -4.18 -26.43 6.90
C TYR A 101 -3.40 -26.27 8.20
N VAL A 102 -2.34 -25.46 8.16
CA VAL A 102 -1.61 -24.98 9.34
C VAL A 102 -2.25 -23.67 9.78
N VAL A 103 -3.04 -23.71 10.85
CA VAL A 103 -3.87 -22.58 11.31
C VAL A 103 -3.21 -21.85 12.48
N THR A 104 -2.44 -20.82 12.16
CA THR A 104 -1.68 -20.01 13.13
C THR A 104 -2.25 -18.61 13.35
N GLY A 105 -3.40 -18.28 12.74
CA GLY A 105 -4.03 -16.98 12.92
C GLY A 105 -5.38 -16.81 12.20
N ALA A 106 -5.80 -15.55 12.03
CA ALA A 106 -7.11 -15.23 11.49
C ALA A 106 -7.20 -15.50 9.99
N TRP A 107 -6.11 -15.32 9.24
CA TRP A 107 -6.12 -15.49 7.79
C TRP A 107 -6.12 -16.96 7.41
N SER A 108 -5.24 -17.76 8.02
CA SER A 108 -5.22 -19.21 7.86
C SER A 108 -6.53 -19.86 8.33
N ALA A 109 -7.13 -19.39 9.43
CA ALA A 109 -8.45 -19.87 9.87
C ALA A 109 -9.56 -19.57 8.86
N LYS A 110 -9.56 -18.36 8.27
CA LYS A 110 -10.50 -17.99 7.21
C LYS A 110 -10.28 -18.81 5.93
N ALA A 111 -9.03 -19.06 5.56
CA ALA A 111 -8.68 -19.89 4.41
C ALA A 111 -9.17 -21.34 4.59
N ALA A 112 -8.91 -21.93 5.76
CA ALA A 112 -9.41 -23.26 6.11
C ALA A 112 -10.95 -23.30 6.04
N LYS A 113 -11.62 -22.30 6.64
CA LYS A 113 -13.08 -22.24 6.65
C LYS A 113 -13.69 -22.11 5.26
N GLU A 114 -13.07 -21.35 4.37
CA GLU A 114 -13.52 -21.23 2.98
C GLU A 114 -13.33 -22.54 2.20
N ALA A 115 -12.23 -23.25 2.44
CA ALA A 115 -11.92 -24.51 1.78
C ALA A 115 -12.86 -25.66 2.15
N GLU A 116 -13.48 -25.64 3.34
CA GLU A 116 -14.51 -26.62 3.75
C GLU A 116 -15.67 -26.73 2.75
N LYS A 117 -15.89 -25.71 1.91
CA LYS A 117 -16.92 -25.75 0.85
C LYS A 117 -16.60 -26.75 -0.27
N TYR A 118 -15.32 -27.08 -0.48
CA TYR A 118 -14.84 -27.84 -1.64
C TYR A 118 -13.97 -29.06 -1.25
N ALA A 119 -13.50 -29.11 0.00
CA ALA A 119 -12.50 -30.05 0.49
C ALA A 119 -12.87 -30.61 1.86
N LYS A 120 -12.37 -31.82 2.16
CA LYS A 120 -12.27 -32.32 3.54
C LYS A 120 -11.04 -31.71 4.20
N VAL A 121 -11.25 -30.65 4.97
CA VAL A 121 -10.18 -29.90 5.63
C VAL A 121 -9.70 -30.61 6.89
N ASN A 122 -8.38 -30.79 7.00
CA ASN A 122 -7.70 -31.26 8.20
C ASN A 122 -6.84 -30.12 8.76
N ILE A 123 -7.11 -29.71 10.00
CA ILE A 123 -6.22 -28.78 10.72
C ILE A 123 -5.15 -29.64 11.39
N VAL A 124 -3.90 -29.47 10.97
CA VAL A 124 -2.83 -30.45 11.21
C VAL A 124 -2.31 -30.47 12.65
N HIS A 125 -2.74 -29.52 13.48
CA HIS A 125 -2.38 -29.44 14.90
C HIS A 125 -3.65 -29.20 15.75
N PRO A 126 -3.60 -29.50 17.05
CA PRO A 126 -4.70 -29.17 17.97
C PRO A 126 -5.08 -27.68 17.90
N LYS A 127 -6.37 -27.39 18.12
CA LYS A 127 -6.87 -26.01 18.10
C LYS A 127 -6.10 -25.16 19.11
N LEU A 128 -5.55 -24.05 18.65
CA LEU A 128 -4.84 -23.10 19.50
C LEU A 128 -5.85 -22.27 20.30
N GLY A 129 -5.58 -22.07 21.59
CA GLY A 129 -6.41 -21.21 22.44
C GLY A 129 -6.27 -19.73 22.06
N THR A 130 -5.05 -19.31 21.75
CA THR A 130 -4.71 -17.99 21.18
C THR A 130 -3.64 -18.17 20.12
N TYR A 131 -3.65 -17.29 19.11
CA TYR A 131 -2.67 -17.30 18.02
C TYR A 131 -1.43 -16.49 18.42
N THR A 132 -0.57 -17.10 19.24
CA THR A 132 0.63 -16.45 19.79
C THR A 132 1.93 -17.16 19.42
N ASN A 133 1.84 -18.30 18.73
CA ASN A 133 2.98 -19.11 18.34
C ASN A 133 2.69 -19.94 17.09
N ILE A 134 3.75 -20.57 16.58
CA ILE A 134 3.69 -21.60 15.54
C ILE A 134 3.95 -22.95 16.23
N PRO A 135 3.00 -23.90 16.17
CA PRO A 135 3.20 -25.25 16.70
C PRO A 135 4.37 -25.95 16.01
N ASP A 136 5.13 -26.75 16.78
CA ASP A 136 6.28 -27.49 16.27
C ASP A 136 5.88 -28.38 15.08
N PRO A 137 6.51 -28.22 13.89
CA PRO A 137 6.19 -29.03 12.71
C PRO A 137 6.28 -30.54 12.92
N SER A 138 7.13 -31.01 13.84
CA SER A 138 7.24 -32.44 14.16
C SER A 138 5.97 -33.02 14.78
N THR A 139 5.10 -32.18 15.33
CA THR A 139 3.83 -32.57 15.96
C THR A 139 2.65 -32.54 14.99
N TRP A 140 2.86 -32.08 13.75
CA TRP A 140 1.77 -31.94 12.78
C TRP A 140 1.32 -33.32 12.26
N ASN A 141 0.02 -33.56 12.32
CA ASN A 141 -0.64 -34.73 11.77
C ASN A 141 -1.06 -34.46 10.32
N LEU A 142 -0.09 -34.56 9.41
CA LEU A 142 -0.33 -34.42 7.97
C LEU A 142 -1.07 -35.63 7.42
N ASN A 143 -2.07 -35.39 6.56
CA ASN A 143 -2.82 -36.44 5.89
C ASN A 143 -2.09 -36.83 4.58
N PRO A 144 -1.63 -38.09 4.42
CA PRO A 144 -0.97 -38.54 3.19
C PRO A 144 -1.87 -38.44 1.94
N ASP A 145 -3.19 -38.41 2.12
CA ASP A 145 -4.17 -38.24 1.04
C ASP A 145 -4.56 -36.77 0.78
N ALA A 146 -3.94 -35.81 1.46
CA ALA A 146 -4.16 -34.38 1.19
C ALA A 146 -3.59 -33.99 -0.18
N SER A 147 -4.39 -33.27 -0.97
CA SER A 147 -4.00 -32.71 -2.26
C SER A 147 -2.95 -31.61 -2.11
N TYR A 148 -3.00 -30.88 -1.00
CA TYR A 148 -2.02 -29.87 -0.64
C TYR A 148 -2.00 -29.60 0.87
N VAL A 149 -0.93 -28.97 1.33
CA VAL A 149 -0.78 -28.37 2.67
C VAL A 149 -0.73 -26.85 2.50
N TYR A 150 -1.58 -26.13 3.22
CA TYR A 150 -1.66 -24.68 3.21
C TYR A 150 -1.09 -24.07 4.49
N TYR A 151 -0.34 -22.98 4.37
CA TYR A 151 -0.04 -22.10 5.51
C TYR A 151 -0.01 -20.62 5.11
N CYS A 152 -0.25 -19.74 6.09
CA CYS A 152 -0.05 -18.30 5.96
C CYS A 152 1.33 -17.93 6.51
N ALA A 153 2.24 -17.42 5.67
CA ALA A 153 3.62 -17.16 6.10
C ALA A 153 3.73 -16.04 7.14
N ASN A 154 2.78 -15.08 7.14
CA ASN A 154 2.72 -14.00 8.10
C ASN A 154 1.28 -13.59 8.43
N GLU A 155 0.84 -13.97 9.63
CA GLU A 155 -0.49 -13.66 10.17
C GLU A 155 -0.56 -12.20 10.62
N THR A 156 -0.99 -11.34 9.70
CA THR A 156 -1.01 -9.88 9.89
C THR A 156 -1.74 -9.48 11.17
N VAL A 157 -2.87 -10.09 11.52
CA VAL A 157 -3.67 -9.69 12.70
C VAL A 157 -2.96 -10.04 14.01
N HIS A 158 -2.27 -11.17 14.05
CA HIS A 158 -1.70 -11.71 15.28
C HIS A 158 -0.20 -11.45 15.42
N GLY A 159 0.46 -10.96 14.37
CA GLY A 159 1.90 -10.73 14.38
C GLY A 159 2.72 -12.01 14.49
N VAL A 160 2.22 -13.09 13.90
CA VAL A 160 2.90 -14.41 13.86
C VAL A 160 3.51 -14.62 12.47
N GLU A 161 4.82 -14.75 12.36
CA GLU A 161 5.54 -15.01 11.12
C GLU A 161 6.35 -16.30 11.19
N PHE A 162 6.30 -17.10 10.14
CA PHE A 162 7.17 -18.25 9.97
C PHE A 162 8.57 -17.79 9.57
N ASP A 163 9.61 -18.14 10.33
CA ASP A 163 11.01 -17.92 9.94
C ASP A 163 11.57 -19.04 9.04
N PHE A 164 10.81 -20.13 8.86
CA PHE A 164 11.14 -21.27 7.99
C PHE A 164 10.05 -21.59 6.95
N VAL A 165 10.38 -22.42 5.97
CA VAL A 165 9.42 -23.06 5.05
C VAL A 165 9.13 -24.47 5.60
N PRO A 166 7.87 -24.83 5.89
CA PRO A 166 7.58 -26.15 6.44
C PRO A 166 7.94 -27.29 5.49
N ASP A 167 8.53 -28.35 6.02
CA ASP A 167 8.70 -29.62 5.28
C ASP A 167 7.38 -30.40 5.32
N VAL A 168 6.79 -30.56 4.15
CA VAL A 168 5.51 -31.26 3.95
C VAL A 168 5.67 -32.64 3.33
N LYS A 169 6.87 -33.24 3.43
CA LYS A 169 7.16 -34.64 3.08
C LYS A 169 6.73 -35.00 1.65
N GLY A 170 6.97 -34.09 0.72
CA GLY A 170 6.66 -34.26 -0.71
C GLY A 170 5.24 -33.87 -1.13
N ALA A 171 4.37 -33.45 -0.20
CA ALA A 171 3.06 -32.88 -0.55
C ALA A 171 3.21 -31.51 -1.26
N VAL A 172 2.15 -31.08 -1.97
CA VAL A 172 2.10 -29.75 -2.57
C VAL A 172 1.96 -28.70 -1.48
N LEU A 173 2.90 -27.75 -1.42
CA LEU A 173 2.85 -26.65 -0.45
C LEU A 173 2.21 -25.40 -1.06
N VAL A 174 1.20 -24.87 -0.39
CA VAL A 174 0.53 -23.61 -0.74
C VAL A 174 0.81 -22.56 0.33
N CYS A 175 1.18 -21.35 -0.08
CA CYS A 175 1.53 -20.28 0.83
C CYS A 175 0.82 -18.96 0.52
N ASP A 176 0.14 -18.41 1.53
CA ASP A 176 -0.27 -17.00 1.54
C ASP A 176 0.90 -16.14 2.07
N MET A 177 1.49 -15.35 1.18
CA MET A 177 2.57 -14.43 1.50
C MET A 177 2.11 -12.97 1.46
N SER A 178 0.80 -12.68 1.43
CA SER A 178 0.27 -11.33 1.17
C SER A 178 0.98 -10.22 1.94
N SER A 179 1.28 -10.44 3.22
CA SER A 179 1.84 -9.45 4.15
C SER A 179 3.38 -9.45 4.27
N ASN A 180 4.07 -10.44 3.70
CA ASN A 180 5.54 -10.52 3.72
C ASN A 180 6.15 -10.87 2.34
N PHE A 181 5.36 -10.82 1.27
CA PHE A 181 5.82 -11.03 -0.09
C PHE A 181 6.90 -10.01 -0.46
N LEU A 182 8.08 -10.46 -0.90
CA LEU A 182 9.25 -9.63 -1.16
C LEU A 182 9.80 -8.84 0.06
N SER A 183 9.44 -9.22 1.30
CA SER A 183 10.14 -8.68 2.48
C SER A 183 11.46 -9.39 2.78
N ARG A 184 11.68 -10.57 2.19
CA ARG A 184 12.91 -11.36 2.29
C ARG A 184 13.07 -12.27 1.07
N PRO A 185 14.28 -12.84 0.84
CA PRO A 185 14.45 -13.92 -0.14
C PRO A 185 13.55 -15.12 0.17
N VAL A 186 13.02 -15.75 -0.87
CA VAL A 186 12.17 -16.94 -0.80
C VAL A 186 12.64 -17.91 -1.87
N ASP A 187 12.83 -19.17 -1.51
CA ASP A 187 13.06 -20.25 -2.48
C ASP A 187 11.71 -20.72 -3.04
N VAL A 188 11.34 -20.18 -4.20
CA VAL A 188 10.06 -20.46 -4.87
C VAL A 188 9.90 -21.94 -5.24
N SER A 189 11.00 -22.66 -5.47
CA SER A 189 10.97 -24.08 -5.88
C SER A 189 10.35 -25.02 -4.85
N LYS A 190 10.30 -24.60 -3.58
CA LYS A 190 9.68 -25.35 -2.47
C LYS A 190 8.15 -25.31 -2.47
N PHE A 191 7.55 -24.42 -3.27
CA PHE A 191 6.12 -24.17 -3.25
C PHE A 191 5.46 -24.71 -4.51
N GLY A 192 4.27 -25.28 -4.37
CA GLY A 192 3.38 -25.49 -5.52
C GLY A 192 2.68 -24.21 -5.92
N VAL A 193 2.17 -23.47 -4.93
CA VAL A 193 1.51 -22.18 -5.13
C VAL A 193 1.95 -21.17 -4.07
N ILE A 194 2.29 -19.97 -4.52
CA ILE A 194 2.41 -18.77 -3.67
C ILE A 194 1.36 -17.78 -4.15
N PHE A 195 0.64 -17.13 -3.25
CA PHE A 195 -0.14 -15.95 -3.62
C PHE A 195 0.05 -14.79 -2.65
N ALA A 196 -0.17 -13.58 -3.16
CA ALA A 196 -0.07 -12.35 -2.39
C ALA A 196 -1.03 -11.28 -2.93
N GLY A 197 -1.92 -10.77 -2.06
CA GLY A 197 -2.63 -9.52 -2.32
C GLY A 197 -1.66 -8.34 -2.24
N ALA A 198 -1.56 -7.53 -3.29
CA ALA A 198 -0.50 -6.53 -3.41
C ALA A 198 -0.57 -5.40 -2.36
N GLN A 199 -1.75 -5.12 -1.82
CA GLN A 199 -2.01 -3.94 -0.96
C GLN A 199 -1.23 -3.89 0.35
N LYS A 200 -0.61 -4.99 0.77
CA LYS A 200 0.17 -5.01 2.01
C LYS A 200 1.63 -4.66 1.75
N ASN A 201 2.33 -5.36 0.85
CA ASN A 201 3.77 -5.17 0.72
C ASN A 201 4.29 -4.71 -0.66
N VAL A 202 3.57 -4.97 -1.76
CA VAL A 202 4.13 -4.78 -3.12
C VAL A 202 3.31 -3.91 -4.06
N GLY A 203 2.21 -3.30 -3.62
CA GLY A 203 1.43 -2.41 -4.48
C GLY A 203 0.27 -1.77 -3.74
N CYS A 204 -0.72 -1.33 -4.51
CA CYS A 204 -2.02 -0.90 -4.01
C CYS A 204 -3.03 -2.06 -4.07
N ALA A 205 -4.23 -1.84 -3.52
CA ALA A 205 -5.32 -2.80 -3.65
C ALA A 205 -5.79 -2.93 -5.11
N GLY A 206 -6.33 -4.10 -5.45
CA GLY A 206 -6.93 -4.38 -6.76
C GLY A 206 -6.27 -5.53 -7.52
N VAL A 207 -4.99 -5.84 -7.25
CA VAL A 207 -4.27 -6.96 -7.87
C VAL A 207 -3.77 -7.96 -6.83
N THR A 208 -3.86 -9.23 -7.19
CA THR A 208 -3.33 -10.39 -6.45
C THR A 208 -2.42 -11.14 -7.40
N VAL A 209 -1.19 -11.44 -6.95
CA VAL A 209 -0.27 -12.27 -7.70
C VAL A 209 -0.45 -13.71 -7.25
N VAL A 210 -0.42 -14.64 -8.21
CA VAL A 210 -0.32 -16.08 -7.98
C VAL A 210 0.88 -16.60 -8.76
N ILE A 211 1.81 -17.25 -8.06
CA ILE A 211 2.93 -17.98 -8.66
C ILE A 211 2.59 -19.46 -8.50
N VAL A 212 2.35 -20.16 -9.60
CA VAL A 212 1.88 -21.55 -9.60
C VAL A 212 2.77 -22.42 -10.48
N ARG A 213 3.14 -23.59 -9.96
CA ARG A 213 3.94 -24.59 -10.68
C ARG A 213 3.11 -25.20 -11.81
N GLU A 214 3.71 -25.33 -13.00
CA GLU A 214 2.98 -25.68 -14.22
C GLU A 214 2.31 -27.07 -14.19
N ASP A 215 2.90 -28.04 -13.48
CA ASP A 215 2.35 -29.38 -13.29
C ASP A 215 1.05 -29.40 -12.47
N LEU A 216 0.72 -28.31 -11.78
CA LEU A 216 -0.51 -28.17 -10.98
C LEU A 216 -1.67 -27.55 -11.77
N LEU A 217 -1.45 -27.20 -13.04
CA LEU A 217 -2.48 -26.59 -13.89
C LEU A 217 -3.39 -27.67 -14.52
N GLY A 218 -4.69 -27.36 -14.60
CA GLY A 218 -5.67 -28.21 -15.28
C GLY A 218 -6.43 -29.19 -14.39
N PHE A 219 -6.28 -29.08 -13.07
CA PHE A 219 -7.01 -29.88 -12.06
C PHE A 219 -8.22 -29.14 -11.47
N ALA A 220 -8.63 -28.03 -12.09
CA ALA A 220 -9.76 -27.24 -11.63
C ALA A 220 -11.06 -28.08 -11.60
N LEU A 221 -11.81 -27.93 -10.51
CA LEU A 221 -13.14 -28.51 -10.38
C LEU A 221 -14.08 -27.94 -11.44
N LYS A 222 -15.10 -28.71 -11.84
CA LYS A 222 -16.07 -28.28 -12.85
C LYS A 222 -16.83 -27.01 -12.44
N GLU A 223 -17.07 -26.86 -11.14
CA GLU A 223 -17.70 -25.70 -10.52
C GLU A 223 -16.77 -24.48 -10.36
N CYS A 224 -15.47 -24.60 -10.67
CA CYS A 224 -14.55 -23.48 -10.59
C CYS A 224 -14.94 -22.39 -11.59
N PRO A 225 -15.23 -21.15 -11.15
CA PRO A 225 -15.47 -20.05 -12.06
C PRO A 225 -14.24 -19.82 -12.94
N VAL A 226 -14.46 -19.58 -14.23
CA VAL A 226 -13.37 -19.38 -15.21
C VAL A 226 -12.39 -18.27 -14.83
N VAL A 227 -12.86 -17.24 -14.11
CA VAL A 227 -12.02 -16.15 -13.61
C VAL A 227 -11.04 -16.56 -12.50
N LEU A 228 -11.29 -17.70 -11.84
CA LEU A 228 -10.43 -18.28 -10.80
C LEU A 228 -9.64 -19.51 -11.29
N ASP A 229 -9.89 -20.00 -12.50
CA ASP A 229 -9.18 -21.15 -13.07
C ASP A 229 -7.75 -20.74 -13.46
N TYR A 230 -6.76 -21.30 -12.76
CA TYR A 230 -5.35 -21.00 -12.97
C TYR A 230 -4.85 -21.40 -14.35
N LYS A 231 -5.35 -22.51 -14.94
CA LYS A 231 -4.95 -22.91 -16.29
C LYS A 231 -5.45 -21.90 -17.31
N THR A 232 -6.71 -21.51 -17.22
CA THR A 232 -7.28 -20.51 -18.13
C THR A 232 -6.53 -19.18 -18.03
N GLN A 233 -6.24 -18.73 -16.80
CA GLN A 233 -5.55 -17.46 -16.58
C GLN A 233 -4.10 -17.50 -17.06
N ALA A 234 -3.37 -18.58 -16.80
CA ALA A 234 -2.01 -18.78 -17.29
C ALA A 234 -1.94 -18.81 -18.82
N MET A 235 -2.83 -19.56 -19.48
CA MET A 235 -2.84 -19.68 -20.94
C MET A 235 -3.18 -18.38 -21.67
N ASN A 236 -3.86 -17.45 -20.99
CA ASN A 236 -4.18 -16.13 -21.52
C ASN A 236 -3.22 -15.04 -21.03
N GLY A 237 -2.12 -15.39 -20.35
CA GLY A 237 -1.16 -14.42 -19.82
C GLY A 237 -1.80 -13.42 -18.84
N SER A 238 -2.76 -13.86 -18.01
CA SER A 238 -3.57 -13.00 -17.13
C SER A 238 -4.49 -12.01 -17.85
N LEU A 239 -4.71 -12.19 -19.16
CA LEU A 239 -5.55 -11.35 -20.00
C LEU A 239 -6.79 -12.11 -20.48
N TYR A 240 -7.36 -13.02 -19.66
CA TYR A 240 -8.62 -13.68 -20.03
C TYR A 240 -9.76 -12.65 -20.14
N ASN A 241 -9.91 -11.83 -19.09
CA ASN A 241 -10.78 -10.65 -19.06
C ASN A 241 -9.94 -9.38 -18.79
N THR A 242 -10.60 -8.22 -18.67
CA THR A 242 -9.91 -6.97 -18.34
C THR A 242 -9.21 -7.06 -16.98
N PRO A 243 -7.87 -6.97 -16.92
CA PRO A 243 -7.13 -7.02 -15.66
C PRO A 243 -7.20 -5.67 -14.92
N PRO A 244 -6.79 -5.61 -13.64
CA PRO A 244 -6.69 -4.35 -12.90
C PRO A 244 -5.46 -3.54 -13.36
N CYS A 245 -5.55 -2.93 -14.56
CA CYS A 245 -4.42 -2.32 -15.28
C CYS A 245 -3.59 -1.36 -14.41
N TYR A 246 -4.25 -0.43 -13.73
CA TYR A 246 -3.56 0.56 -12.90
C TYR A 246 -2.90 -0.06 -11.65
N SER A 247 -3.53 -1.06 -11.02
CA SER A 247 -2.91 -1.75 -9.88
C SER A 247 -1.67 -2.56 -10.29
N ILE A 248 -1.68 -3.17 -11.48
CA ILE A 248 -0.51 -3.86 -12.04
C ILE A 248 0.61 -2.85 -12.32
N TYR A 249 0.29 -1.70 -12.90
CA TYR A 249 1.25 -0.62 -13.13
C TYR A 249 1.90 -0.12 -11.82
N ILE A 250 1.11 0.20 -10.80
CA ILE A 250 1.64 0.64 -9.49
C ILE A 250 2.52 -0.43 -8.87
N MET A 251 2.13 -1.70 -8.95
CA MET A 251 2.96 -2.80 -8.47
C MET A 251 4.27 -2.91 -9.27
N GLY A 252 4.25 -2.72 -10.59
CA GLY A 252 5.46 -2.65 -11.43
C GLY A 252 6.44 -1.59 -10.94
N LEU A 253 5.97 -0.36 -10.66
CA LEU A 253 6.82 0.70 -10.11
C LEU A 253 7.42 0.34 -8.75
N VAL A 254 6.65 -0.33 -7.89
CA VAL A 254 7.14 -0.79 -6.59
C VAL A 254 8.21 -1.87 -6.74
N LEU A 255 8.01 -2.82 -7.65
CA LEU A 255 8.99 -3.87 -7.92
C LEU A 255 10.31 -3.28 -8.45
N GLU A 256 10.22 -2.30 -9.34
CA GLU A 256 11.39 -1.56 -9.82
C GLU A 256 12.09 -0.81 -8.68
N TRP A 257 11.32 -0.17 -7.79
CA TRP A 257 11.87 0.45 -6.60
C TRP A 257 12.58 -0.58 -5.69
N ILE A 258 12.00 -1.76 -5.46
CA ILE A 258 12.63 -2.82 -4.66
C ILE A 258 13.95 -3.26 -5.30
N LYS A 259 13.97 -3.50 -6.61
CA LYS A 259 15.17 -3.85 -7.37
C LYS A 259 16.26 -2.79 -7.20
N ASN A 260 15.90 -1.52 -7.41
CA ASN A 260 16.85 -0.40 -7.32
C ASN A 260 17.38 -0.17 -5.89
N ASN A 261 16.69 -0.70 -4.87
CA ASN A 261 17.09 -0.61 -3.46
C ASN A 261 17.71 -1.92 -2.94
N GLY A 262 18.32 -2.73 -3.81
CA GLY A 262 19.09 -3.91 -3.42
C GLY A 262 18.28 -5.21 -3.31
N GLY A 263 17.06 -5.23 -3.86
CA GLY A 263 16.23 -6.42 -3.97
C GLY A 263 15.79 -7.02 -2.63
N ALA A 264 15.28 -8.25 -2.66
CA ALA A 264 14.73 -8.93 -1.49
C ALA A 264 15.72 -9.06 -0.32
N ALA A 265 17.02 -9.18 -0.60
CA ALA A 265 18.06 -9.26 0.42
C ALA A 265 18.23 -7.96 1.21
N ALA A 266 18.12 -6.80 0.56
CA ALA A 266 18.12 -5.52 1.25
C ALA A 266 16.82 -5.29 2.03
N MET A 267 15.68 -5.71 1.47
CA MET A 267 14.39 -5.65 2.17
C MET A 267 14.44 -6.48 3.47
N ASP A 268 15.06 -7.66 3.44
CA ASP A 268 15.22 -8.54 4.62
C ASP A 268 15.99 -7.85 5.75
N LYS A 269 17.13 -7.24 5.41
CA LYS A 269 17.95 -6.49 6.37
C LYS A 269 17.17 -5.32 6.99
N LEU A 270 16.43 -4.58 6.16
CA LEU A 270 15.67 -3.41 6.61
C LEU A 270 14.49 -3.82 7.52
N SER A 271 13.77 -4.88 7.17
CA SER A 271 12.72 -5.44 8.02
C SER A 271 13.25 -6.02 9.32
N LEU A 272 14.45 -6.59 9.32
CA LEU A 272 15.09 -7.06 10.54
C LEU A 272 15.50 -5.89 11.46
N ILE A 273 16.05 -4.81 10.91
CA ILE A 273 16.46 -3.63 11.68
C ILE A 273 15.25 -2.97 12.34
N LYS A 274 14.22 -2.63 11.56
CA LYS A 274 13.03 -1.95 12.05
C LYS A 274 12.31 -2.75 13.14
N SER A 275 12.16 -4.06 12.95
CA SER A 275 11.40 -4.90 13.87
C SER A 275 12.15 -5.08 15.18
N ARG A 276 13.48 -5.26 15.11
CA ARG A 276 14.35 -5.26 16.28
C ARG A 276 14.26 -3.96 17.07
N MET A 277 14.26 -2.80 16.42
CA MET A 277 14.12 -1.52 17.12
C MET A 277 12.85 -1.46 17.96
N ILE A 278 11.72 -1.93 17.41
CA ILE A 278 10.43 -1.93 18.13
C ILE A 278 10.42 -3.01 19.23
N TYR A 279 10.84 -4.23 18.92
CA TYR A 279 10.85 -5.33 19.88
C TYR A 279 11.82 -5.10 21.04
N ASP A 280 12.95 -4.43 20.80
CA ASP A 280 13.89 -4.04 21.85
C ASP A 280 13.25 -3.05 22.84
N ILE A 281 12.48 -2.08 22.34
CA ILE A 281 11.72 -1.16 23.19
C ILE A 281 10.70 -1.93 24.03
N ILE A 282 9.96 -2.85 23.40
CA ILE A 282 8.97 -3.69 24.10
C ILE A 282 9.66 -4.52 25.20
N ASP A 283 10.72 -5.23 24.86
CA ASP A 283 11.41 -6.15 25.77
C ASP A 283 12.13 -5.41 26.92
N LYS A 284 12.60 -4.17 26.70
CA LYS A 284 13.26 -3.32 27.71
C LYS A 284 12.30 -2.45 28.52
N SER A 285 10.99 -2.51 28.24
CA SER A 285 9.97 -1.65 28.88
C SER A 285 9.56 -2.08 30.29
N ASN A 286 10.20 -3.12 30.86
CA ASN A 286 9.84 -3.70 32.15
C ASN A 286 8.35 -4.06 32.27
N GLY A 287 7.77 -4.60 31.19
CA GLY A 287 6.36 -5.02 31.14
C GLY A 287 5.36 -3.90 30.86
N PHE A 288 5.79 -2.65 30.65
CA PHE A 288 4.89 -1.56 30.26
C PHE A 288 4.33 -1.76 28.84
N TYR A 289 5.16 -2.20 27.90
CA TYR A 289 4.73 -2.68 26.59
C TYR A 289 4.88 -4.21 26.54
N VAL A 290 3.85 -4.91 26.08
CA VAL A 290 3.85 -6.37 26.06
C VAL A 290 3.42 -6.90 24.70
N CYS A 291 4.31 -7.57 23.99
CA CYS A 291 3.93 -8.34 22.81
C CYS A 291 3.43 -9.74 23.25
N PRO A 292 2.19 -10.14 22.88
CA PRO A 292 1.65 -11.44 23.28
C PRO A 292 2.24 -12.62 22.51
N VAL A 293 3.02 -12.36 21.46
CA VAL A 293 3.59 -13.39 20.57
C VAL A 293 4.91 -13.92 21.13
N GLU A 294 5.08 -15.24 21.12
CA GLU A 294 6.33 -15.91 21.46
C GLU A 294 7.50 -15.37 20.60
N LYS A 295 8.67 -15.15 21.22
CA LYS A 295 9.80 -14.48 20.55
C LYS A 295 10.21 -15.11 19.22
N LYS A 296 10.19 -16.45 19.12
CA LYS A 296 10.53 -17.20 17.90
C LYS A 296 9.53 -17.04 16.76
N SER A 297 8.31 -16.59 17.05
CA SER A 297 7.22 -16.45 16.08
C SER A 297 6.86 -15.00 15.81
N ARG A 298 7.58 -14.05 16.40
CA ARG A 298 7.34 -12.61 16.23
C ARG A 298 7.53 -12.18 14.78
N SER A 299 6.49 -11.56 14.23
CA SER A 299 6.50 -11.02 12.89
C SER A 299 7.39 -9.80 12.77
N ARG A 300 8.20 -9.77 11.71
CA ARG A 300 9.00 -8.60 11.33
C ARG A 300 8.17 -7.57 10.59
N MET A 301 7.00 -7.95 10.08
CA MET A 301 6.14 -7.05 9.31
C MET A 301 5.10 -6.37 10.19
N ASN A 302 4.56 -7.10 11.18
CA ASN A 302 3.39 -6.72 11.96
C ASN A 302 3.66 -6.93 13.45
N VAL A 303 3.91 -5.87 14.20
CA VAL A 303 4.23 -5.92 15.63
C VAL A 303 3.01 -5.52 16.48
N PRO A 304 2.22 -6.47 17.00
CA PRO A 304 1.18 -6.19 17.97
C PRO A 304 1.77 -6.06 19.37
N PHE A 305 1.21 -5.16 20.16
CA PHE A 305 1.51 -5.07 21.59
C PHE A 305 0.32 -4.52 22.39
N ARG A 306 0.33 -4.81 23.70
CA ARG A 306 -0.54 -4.28 24.74
C ARG A 306 0.24 -3.27 25.59
N ILE A 307 -0.46 -2.35 26.25
CA ILE A 307 0.15 -1.39 27.18
C ILE A 307 -0.34 -1.66 28.62
N GLY A 308 0.56 -1.56 29.60
CA GLY A 308 0.28 -1.74 31.03
C GLY A 308 0.34 -3.18 31.52
N SER A 309 -0.09 -4.16 30.71
CA SER A 309 0.05 -5.59 30.99
C SER A 309 -0.22 -6.45 29.75
N ILE A 310 -0.08 -7.78 29.86
CA ILE A 310 -0.48 -8.72 28.81
C ILE A 310 -2.00 -8.69 28.50
N LYS A 311 -2.83 -8.26 29.45
CA LYS A 311 -4.27 -8.03 29.23
C LYS A 311 -4.55 -6.66 28.62
N GLY A 312 -3.56 -5.77 28.68
CA GLY A 312 -3.65 -4.35 28.33
C GLY A 312 -4.42 -3.52 29.34
N ASP A 313 -4.35 -2.21 29.13
CA ASP A 313 -5.06 -1.16 29.84
C ASP A 313 -5.67 -0.23 28.80
N GLU A 314 -7.00 -0.23 28.69
CA GLU A 314 -7.71 0.51 27.65
C GLU A 314 -7.49 2.03 27.73
N ALA A 315 -7.30 2.57 28.94
CA ALA A 315 -7.07 4.00 29.13
C ALA A 315 -5.66 4.39 28.65
N LEU A 316 -4.64 3.58 28.98
CA LEU A 316 -3.28 3.79 28.48
C LEU A 316 -3.18 3.60 26.97
N GLU A 317 -3.86 2.59 26.42
CA GLU A 317 -3.89 2.30 24.99
C GLU A 317 -4.60 3.39 24.20
N LYS A 318 -5.71 3.92 24.71
CA LYS A 318 -6.38 5.09 24.15
C LYS A 318 -5.46 6.31 24.17
N LYS A 319 -4.83 6.61 25.32
CA LYS A 319 -3.90 7.73 25.46
C LYS A 319 -2.70 7.61 24.51
N PHE A 320 -2.16 6.41 24.32
CA PHE A 320 -1.09 6.16 23.36
C PHE A 320 -1.52 6.50 21.93
N LEU A 321 -2.70 6.04 21.50
CA LEU A 321 -3.21 6.30 20.15
C LEU A 321 -3.50 7.79 19.92
N GLU A 322 -4.04 8.49 20.92
CA GLU A 322 -4.26 9.94 20.86
C GLU A 322 -2.94 10.70 20.71
N LYS A 323 -1.93 10.37 21.52
CA LYS A 323 -0.60 10.97 21.44
C LYS A 323 0.13 10.63 20.14
N ALA A 324 -0.07 9.44 19.60
CA ALA A 324 0.49 9.06 18.31
C ALA A 324 -0.06 9.95 17.17
N VAL A 325 -1.36 10.25 17.17
CA VAL A 325 -1.97 11.15 16.18
C VAL A 325 -1.43 12.58 16.31
N GLU A 326 -1.25 13.09 17.53
CA GLU A 326 -0.59 14.39 17.77
C GLU A 326 0.83 14.43 17.17
N LEU A 327 1.54 13.30 17.20
CA LEU A 327 2.88 13.11 16.61
C LEU A 327 2.86 12.71 15.12
N ASN A 328 1.71 12.85 14.43
CA ASN A 328 1.55 12.50 13.00
C ASN A 328 1.80 11.01 12.68
N MET A 329 1.61 10.13 13.65
CA MET A 329 1.66 8.67 13.49
C MET A 329 0.23 8.14 13.39
N ILE A 330 -0.15 7.64 12.21
CA ILE A 330 -1.52 7.20 11.93
C ILE A 330 -1.59 5.69 11.72
N SER A 331 -2.79 5.14 11.83
CA SER A 331 -3.10 3.72 11.55
C SER A 331 -2.44 2.72 12.51
N LEU A 332 -2.11 3.15 13.73
CA LEU A 332 -1.54 2.29 14.78
C LEU A 332 -2.59 1.48 15.54
N LYS A 333 -3.88 1.74 15.35
CA LYS A 333 -4.93 0.99 16.05
C LYS A 333 -4.99 -0.45 15.54
N GLY A 334 -4.77 -1.40 16.45
CA GLY A 334 -4.83 -2.84 16.20
C GLY A 334 -6.22 -3.33 15.79
N HIS A 335 -6.24 -4.50 15.16
CA HIS A 335 -7.49 -5.13 14.71
C HIS A 335 -8.40 -5.47 15.91
N ARG A 336 -9.73 -5.44 15.70
CA ARG A 336 -10.76 -5.71 16.73
C ARG A 336 -10.74 -7.12 17.37
N PHE A 337 -9.78 -7.98 17.03
CA PHE A 337 -9.62 -9.32 17.65
C PHE A 337 -8.72 -9.22 18.89
N PRO A 338 -8.81 -10.13 19.88
CA PRO A 338 -8.19 -9.98 21.21
C PRO A 338 -6.66 -10.20 21.23
N VAL A 339 -5.92 -9.66 20.25
CA VAL A 339 -4.45 -9.73 20.15
C VAL A 339 -3.76 -8.40 20.43
N GLY A 340 -4.51 -7.30 20.49
CA GLY A 340 -4.01 -6.00 20.94
C GLY A 340 -4.69 -4.80 20.28
N PRO A 341 -4.73 -3.63 20.91
CA PRO A 341 -5.37 -2.44 20.36
C PRO A 341 -4.34 -1.53 19.67
N VAL A 342 -3.06 -1.89 19.70
CA VAL A 342 -1.98 -1.21 19.00
C VAL A 342 -1.20 -2.21 18.16
N GLN A 343 -1.02 -1.87 16.89
CA GLN A 343 -0.29 -2.65 15.93
C GLN A 343 0.59 -1.72 15.10
N VAL A 344 1.89 -2.01 15.05
CA VAL A 344 2.83 -1.34 14.16
C VAL A 344 3.00 -2.22 12.92
N LEU A 345 2.50 -1.79 11.76
CA LEU A 345 3.03 -2.31 10.51
C LEU A 345 4.34 -1.58 10.24
N GLU A 346 5.40 -2.30 9.94
CA GLU A 346 6.53 -1.65 9.31
C GLU A 346 6.13 -1.06 7.96
N GLY A 347 5.98 0.27 7.91
CA GLY A 347 5.91 0.99 6.64
C GLY A 347 7.12 0.67 5.76
N ARG A 348 6.91 0.72 4.44
CA ARG A 348 7.97 0.50 3.44
C ARG A 348 9.15 1.44 3.67
N ASN A 349 10.32 0.99 3.22
CA ASN A 349 11.66 1.42 3.65
C ASN A 349 12.09 2.84 3.26
N GLU A 350 11.30 3.84 3.61
CA GLU A 350 11.80 5.19 3.81
C GLU A 350 12.09 5.38 5.30
N VAL A 351 13.35 5.20 5.66
CA VAL A 351 13.90 5.79 6.87
C VAL A 351 14.44 7.17 6.46
N SER A 352 13.60 8.20 6.52
CA SER A 352 14.14 9.56 6.68
C SER A 352 14.40 9.74 8.17
N LEU A 353 15.59 9.35 8.64
CA LEU A 353 16.14 9.91 9.87
C LEU A 353 16.70 11.29 9.51
N GLU A 354 15.86 12.31 9.57
CA GLU A 354 16.31 13.70 9.49
C GLU A 354 16.78 14.15 10.90
N PRO A 355 18.00 14.71 11.06
CA PRO A 355 18.54 15.22 12.33
C PRO A 355 17.75 16.39 12.94
N SER A 356 16.75 16.93 12.25
CA SER A 356 16.04 18.17 12.61
C SER A 356 15.14 18.08 13.85
N LEU A 357 14.98 16.89 14.44
CA LEU A 357 14.34 16.72 15.76
C LEU A 357 15.31 16.89 16.95
N LEU A 358 16.58 17.22 16.71
CA LEU A 358 17.61 17.39 17.76
C LEU A 358 18.10 18.83 17.98
N GLN A 359 17.50 19.86 17.36
CA GLN A 359 17.94 21.24 17.57
C GLN A 359 16.88 22.06 18.30
N ALA A 360 17.03 22.11 19.63
CA ALA A 360 16.59 23.25 20.43
C ALA A 360 17.82 23.78 21.17
N GLU A 361 18.48 24.78 20.58
CA GLU A 361 19.60 25.48 21.19
C GLU A 361 19.09 26.52 22.19
N GLN A 362 19.52 26.43 23.44
CA GLN A 362 19.81 27.60 24.30
C GLN A 362 21.02 27.28 25.20
N PRO A 363 21.82 28.31 25.56
CA PRO A 363 23.21 28.11 25.95
C PRO A 363 23.35 27.66 27.41
N VAL A 364 24.28 26.74 27.67
CA VAL A 364 24.74 26.41 29.02
C VAL A 364 26.24 26.61 29.10
N LEU A 365 26.66 27.42 30.06
CA LEU A 365 28.05 27.66 30.45
C LEU A 365 28.76 26.34 30.78
N ILE A 366 29.93 26.09 30.17
CA ILE A 366 30.80 24.97 30.51
C ILE A 366 31.83 25.44 31.54
N GLY A 367 31.84 24.82 32.72
CA GLY A 367 32.96 24.90 33.66
C GLY A 367 33.90 23.72 33.45
N GLU A 368 35.17 23.97 33.09
CA GLU A 368 36.23 22.96 32.98
C GLU A 368 36.64 22.41 34.36
N VAL A 369 36.94 21.11 34.40
CA VAL A 369 37.65 20.45 35.51
C VAL A 369 39.02 20.00 34.99
N LEU A 370 40.08 20.39 35.69
CA LEU A 370 41.47 19.98 35.39
C LEU A 370 41.93 18.82 36.29
N GLN A 371 42.85 18.03 35.69
CA GLN A 371 43.91 17.18 36.27
C GLN A 371 43.67 15.64 36.35
N PRO A 372 44.75 14.81 36.35
CA PRO A 372 45.72 14.65 35.26
C PRO A 372 45.98 13.16 34.88
N SER A 373 46.66 13.01 33.74
CA SER A 373 47.35 11.87 33.12
C SER A 373 47.70 10.61 33.95
N ASP A 374 47.66 9.44 33.30
CA ASP A 374 48.87 8.66 33.02
C ASP A 374 48.72 7.59 31.91
N HIS A 375 49.87 7.27 31.32
CA HIS A 375 50.18 6.64 30.02
C HIS A 375 49.86 5.13 29.86
N LEU A 376 49.62 4.67 28.61
CA LEU A 376 50.51 3.74 27.83
C LEU A 376 49.85 3.08 26.58
N HIS A 377 50.53 3.25 25.44
CA HIS A 377 50.70 2.44 24.20
C HIS A 377 49.58 1.61 23.52
N GLY A 378 49.43 1.86 22.19
CA GLY A 378 49.37 0.81 21.15
C GLY A 378 48.08 0.70 20.33
N PRO A 379 48.11 0.61 18.98
CA PRO A 379 46.93 0.82 18.14
C PRO A 379 46.25 -0.50 17.70
N ALA A 380 44.90 -0.49 17.71
CA ALA A 380 44.01 -0.94 16.63
C ALA A 380 42.67 -1.47 17.19
N LEU A 381 41.60 -1.17 16.43
CA LEU A 381 40.21 -1.59 16.55
C LEU A 381 39.29 -0.89 17.58
N ASP A 382 38.21 -0.32 17.04
CA ASP A 382 36.82 -0.32 17.52
C ASP A 382 36.14 1.05 17.51
N SER A 383 35.24 1.25 16.54
CA SER A 383 34.25 2.32 16.51
C SER A 383 32.88 1.79 16.93
N LEU A 384 32.68 1.67 18.24
CA LEU A 384 31.38 1.52 18.89
C LEU A 384 31.17 2.68 19.85
N GLN A 385 30.51 3.75 19.41
CA GLN A 385 30.04 4.80 20.31
C GLN A 385 28.73 4.38 20.99
N GLN A 386 28.82 4.17 22.31
CA GLN A 386 27.69 4.08 23.22
C GLN A 386 26.98 5.43 23.32
N LEU A 387 25.66 5.48 23.10
CA LEU A 387 24.84 6.66 23.38
C LEU A 387 24.09 6.49 24.71
N ARG A 388 24.33 7.39 25.66
CA ARG A 388 23.58 7.52 26.93
C ARG A 388 22.40 8.47 26.71
N VAL A 389 21.20 8.11 27.20
CA VAL A 389 19.98 8.93 27.15
C VAL A 389 19.77 9.63 28.49
N LEU A 390 19.59 10.95 28.48
CA LEU A 390 19.29 11.78 29.64
C LEU A 390 17.77 12.01 29.74
N LEU A 391 17.18 11.76 30.91
CA LEU A 391 15.77 12.02 31.23
C LEU A 391 15.65 13.33 32.02
N VAL A 392 14.68 14.17 31.69
CA VAL A 392 14.31 15.36 32.50
C VAL A 392 12.82 15.28 32.86
N LEU A 393 12.50 15.55 34.13
CA LEU A 393 11.18 15.40 34.77
C LEU A 393 10.57 16.76 35.19
N GLY A 394 9.26 16.92 34.95
CA GLY A 394 8.23 17.71 35.69
C GLY A 394 8.25 19.25 35.63
N THR A 395 7.21 19.96 35.13
CA THR A 395 5.86 20.38 35.68
C THR A 395 5.85 21.89 36.12
N PRO A 396 4.69 22.59 36.31
CA PRO A 396 4.03 23.49 35.34
C PRO A 396 3.80 24.95 35.86
N GLU A 397 2.96 25.73 35.14
CA GLU A 397 2.37 27.09 35.42
C GLU A 397 3.09 28.29 34.76
N LEU A 398 2.47 29.39 34.28
CA LEU A 398 1.12 29.99 34.41
C LEU A 398 0.79 30.92 33.19
N ASP A 399 -0.47 31.36 33.12
CA ASP A 399 -1.28 32.09 32.11
C ASP A 399 -0.76 33.41 31.45
N ALA A 400 -1.28 33.73 30.24
CA ALA A 400 -2.28 34.80 30.03
C ALA A 400 -2.69 35.06 28.55
N VAL A 401 -3.97 34.75 28.29
CA VAL A 401 -5.03 35.52 27.58
C VAL A 401 -4.83 36.06 26.14
N LEU A 402 -5.60 35.49 25.21
CA LEU A 402 -6.50 36.24 24.31
C LEU A 402 -7.65 35.34 23.79
N GLN A 403 -8.88 35.79 24.04
CA GLN A 403 -10.19 35.26 23.61
C GLN A 403 -10.93 36.49 22.99
N THR A 404 -11.81 36.47 21.97
CA THR A 404 -12.68 35.43 21.40
C THR A 404 -13.11 35.85 19.98
N VAL A 405 -12.98 34.90 19.05
CA VAL A 405 -13.90 34.41 18.00
C VAL A 405 -15.24 35.14 17.74
N LEU A 406 -15.60 35.38 16.46
CA LEU A 406 -16.88 34.87 15.90
C LEU A 406 -16.87 34.81 14.36
N VAL A 407 -17.13 33.62 13.84
CA VAL A 407 -17.63 33.33 12.49
C VAL A 407 -19.05 32.80 12.65
N LEU A 408 -20.02 33.39 11.95
CA LEU A 408 -21.37 32.85 11.73
C LEU A 408 -21.93 33.52 10.47
N GLY A 409 -22.03 32.77 9.36
CA GLY A 409 -23.32 32.25 8.85
C GLY A 409 -23.72 33.09 7.62
N ILE A 410 -24.36 32.64 6.53
CA ILE A 410 -25.40 31.63 6.25
C ILE A 410 -25.37 31.44 4.70
N ALA A 411 -25.19 30.21 4.17
CA ALA A 411 -26.19 29.29 3.59
C ALA A 411 -26.48 29.49 2.06
N LEU A 412 -26.16 28.46 1.23
CA LEU A 412 -27.04 27.44 0.62
C LEU A 412 -27.71 27.93 -0.69
N THR A 413 -27.57 27.29 -1.85
CA THR A 413 -28.32 26.09 -2.30
C THR A 413 -27.92 25.82 -3.77
N HIS A 414 -27.58 24.58 -4.19
CA HIS A 414 -28.41 23.66 -5.03
C HIS A 414 -28.72 24.22 -6.46
N VAL A 415 -28.62 23.53 -7.60
CA VAL A 415 -29.22 22.25 -8.11
C VAL A 415 -28.55 21.96 -9.50
N GLN A 416 -28.04 20.78 -9.82
CA GLN A 416 -28.69 19.65 -10.53
C GLN A 416 -29.26 19.99 -11.93
N ASP A 417 -28.88 19.20 -12.94
CA ASP A 417 -29.50 19.18 -14.27
C ASP A 417 -30.27 17.87 -14.42
N LEU A 418 -31.58 17.96 -14.68
CA LEU A 418 -32.33 16.89 -15.29
C LEU A 418 -33.53 17.49 -16.05
N ALA A 419 -33.63 17.05 -17.29
CA ALA A 419 -34.75 17.27 -18.18
C ALA A 419 -36.10 17.12 -17.48
N LEU A 420 -36.87 18.20 -17.44
CA LEU A 420 -38.23 18.33 -17.97
C LEU A 420 -38.63 19.81 -17.80
N GLY A 421 -38.84 20.47 -18.92
CA GLY A 421 -38.82 21.93 -19.03
C GLY A 421 -39.90 22.69 -18.24
N LEU A 422 -39.55 23.91 -17.89
CA LEU A 422 -40.23 25.17 -18.25
C LEU A 422 -39.27 26.32 -17.92
N VAL A 423 -39.13 27.27 -18.85
CA VAL A 423 -38.10 28.31 -18.90
C VAL A 423 -38.62 29.62 -18.31
N GLU A 424 -37.78 30.33 -17.55
CA GLU A 424 -37.50 31.77 -17.72
C GLU A 424 -36.15 32.12 -17.05
N LEU A 425 -35.27 32.83 -17.77
CA LEU A 425 -33.86 33.13 -17.46
C LEU A 425 -33.60 34.63 -17.63
N HIS A 426 -32.82 35.28 -16.75
CA HIS A 426 -32.07 36.53 -16.98
C HIS A 426 -31.03 36.71 -15.83
N ALA A 427 -29.82 37.28 -15.95
CA ALA A 427 -29.00 37.84 -17.03
C ALA A 427 -27.49 37.69 -16.67
N VAL A 428 -26.60 37.71 -17.66
CA VAL A 428 -25.13 37.66 -17.53
C VAL A 428 -24.55 39.07 -17.45
N CYS A 429 -23.49 39.31 -16.64
CA CYS A 429 -22.39 40.26 -16.94
C CYS A 429 -21.16 40.09 -16.02
N THR A 430 -19.99 40.45 -16.58
CA THR A 430 -18.60 40.12 -16.20
C THR A 430 -17.81 41.26 -15.50
N GLY A 431 -17.16 40.98 -14.34
CA GLY A 431 -15.96 41.61 -13.67
C GLY A 431 -15.90 43.15 -13.37
N PRO A 432 -14.84 43.72 -12.74
CA PRO A 432 -14.00 43.39 -11.54
C PRO A 432 -13.95 44.55 -10.48
N PRO A 433 -13.13 44.53 -9.38
CA PRO A 433 -11.94 45.40 -9.38
C PRO A 433 -10.69 44.91 -8.60
N VAL A 434 -9.51 45.30 -9.10
CA VAL A 434 -8.17 45.23 -8.48
C VAL A 434 -7.98 46.40 -7.48
N GLN A 435 -7.02 46.29 -6.53
CA GLN A 435 -6.03 47.31 -6.04
C GLN A 435 -5.75 47.19 -4.52
N PRO A 436 -4.67 47.75 -3.90
CA PRO A 436 -3.37 48.24 -4.41
C PRO A 436 -2.13 47.62 -3.69
N ALA A 437 -0.95 47.72 -4.30
CA ALA A 437 0.36 47.44 -3.66
C ALA A 437 1.23 48.71 -3.65
N LYS A 438 1.93 48.98 -2.54
CA LYS A 438 2.93 50.06 -2.39
C LYS A 438 4.33 49.45 -2.33
N VAL A 439 5.24 49.93 -3.18
CA VAL A 439 6.67 49.54 -3.23
C VAL A 439 7.53 50.81 -3.12
N PRO A 440 8.50 50.87 -2.20
CA PRO A 440 9.57 51.86 -2.25
C PRO A 440 10.75 51.34 -3.09
N LEU A 441 11.16 52.14 -4.07
CA LEU A 441 12.35 51.98 -4.90
C LEU A 441 13.42 52.92 -4.38
N ASP A 442 14.45 52.39 -3.72
CA ASP A 442 15.74 53.06 -3.62
C ASP A 442 16.84 52.00 -3.67
N GLY A 443 17.66 52.06 -4.72
CA GLY A 443 19.01 51.53 -4.67
C GLY A 443 19.34 50.31 -5.53
N ILE A 444 19.07 50.31 -6.84
CA ILE A 444 19.94 49.59 -7.79
C ILE A 444 20.11 50.41 -9.09
N PRO A 445 21.19 51.19 -9.21
CA PRO A 445 21.56 51.86 -10.44
C PRO A 445 22.31 50.93 -11.41
N SER A 446 22.13 51.19 -12.70
CA SER A 446 22.95 50.75 -13.84
C SER A 446 22.92 49.27 -14.26
N LEU A 447 21.83 48.88 -14.94
CA LEU A 447 21.93 48.10 -16.18
C LEU A 447 21.91 49.10 -17.35
N GLN A 448 23.09 49.43 -17.88
CA GLN A 448 23.26 50.18 -19.12
C GLN A 448 23.41 49.20 -20.30
N SER A 449 22.56 49.41 -21.31
CA SER A 449 22.64 49.04 -22.76
C SER A 449 22.93 47.57 -23.13
N ASP A 450 22.34 46.97 -24.17
CA ASP A 450 21.83 47.49 -25.43
C ASP A 450 20.66 46.65 -25.99
N CYS A 451 19.80 47.38 -26.71
CA CYS A 451 19.01 46.98 -27.88
C CYS A 451 18.28 45.63 -27.88
N THR A 452 16.96 45.65 -27.71
CA THR A 452 16.01 45.76 -28.84
C THR A 452 14.55 45.87 -28.35
N THR A 453 13.85 46.86 -28.90
CA THR A 453 12.38 47.07 -28.96
C THR A 453 11.60 47.54 -27.70
N GLN A 454 11.47 48.87 -27.65
CA GLN A 454 10.36 49.75 -27.17
C GLN A 454 8.95 49.07 -27.09
N LEU A 455 8.07 49.21 -26.08
CA LEU A 455 7.59 50.32 -25.19
C LEU A 455 7.09 51.55 -25.97
N GLY A 456 5.84 52.01 -26.00
CA GLY A 456 4.59 51.67 -25.31
C GLY A 456 3.58 52.84 -25.46
N VAL A 457 2.44 52.72 -24.75
CA VAL A 457 1.55 53.79 -24.20
C VAL A 457 0.70 54.56 -25.28
N ILE A 458 -0.57 55.01 -25.14
CA ILE A 458 -1.32 55.69 -24.06
C ILE A 458 -2.86 55.56 -24.26
N SER A 459 -3.52 55.16 -23.18
CA SER A 459 -4.82 55.55 -22.59
C SER A 459 -5.92 56.30 -23.38
N LYS A 460 -7.14 55.69 -23.31
CA LYS A 460 -8.46 56.24 -22.88
C LYS A 460 -9.14 57.34 -23.71
N LEU A 461 -10.42 57.10 -24.08
CA LEU A 461 -11.58 57.86 -23.60
C LEU A 461 -12.89 57.18 -24.04
N VAL A 462 -13.91 57.30 -23.19
CA VAL A 462 -15.21 56.61 -23.27
C VAL A 462 -16.25 57.57 -23.84
N GLU A 463 -17.02 57.14 -24.85
CA GLU A 463 -18.50 57.26 -25.00
C GLU A 463 -18.94 56.98 -26.46
N GLY A 464 -19.96 56.12 -26.63
CA GLY A 464 -20.89 56.14 -27.76
C GLY A 464 -20.43 55.70 -29.17
N ALA A 465 -20.55 54.40 -29.47
CA ALA A 465 -20.86 53.85 -30.81
C ALA A 465 -21.29 52.37 -30.62
N LEU A 466 -22.58 51.98 -30.57
CA LEU A 466 -23.61 51.88 -31.62
C LEU A 466 -23.22 50.98 -32.82
N ASP A 467 -23.53 49.68 -32.69
CA ASP A 467 -24.41 48.78 -33.50
C ASP A 467 -24.34 48.78 -35.05
N PRO A 468 -24.94 47.83 -35.83
CA PRO A 468 -25.46 46.44 -35.61
C PRO A 468 -24.80 45.42 -36.60
N THR A 469 -25.03 44.09 -36.61
CA THR A 469 -26.23 43.45 -37.19
C THR A 469 -26.14 41.92 -37.07
N VAL A 470 -27.18 41.30 -36.51
CA VAL A 470 -27.59 39.91 -36.71
C VAL A 470 -28.58 39.84 -37.87
N ARG A 471 -28.49 38.86 -38.78
CA ARG A 471 -29.65 38.32 -39.52
C ARG A 471 -29.53 36.81 -39.75
N VAL A 472 -30.66 36.16 -39.48
CA VAL A 472 -31.01 34.74 -39.70
C VAL A 472 -31.66 34.59 -41.09
N ALA A 473 -31.48 33.45 -41.77
CA ALA A 473 -32.52 32.82 -42.60
C ALA A 473 -32.18 31.34 -42.92
N ASP A 474 -33.16 30.48 -42.63
CA ASP A 474 -33.24 29.04 -42.90
C ASP A 474 -33.73 28.79 -44.34
N LYS A 475 -33.20 27.75 -45.03
CA LYS A 475 -33.88 26.92 -46.05
C LYS A 475 -32.92 25.91 -46.70
N ASP A 476 -33.46 24.70 -46.87
CA ASP A 476 -33.00 23.59 -47.74
C ASP A 476 -31.95 22.61 -47.16
N VAL A 477 -32.45 21.62 -46.41
CA VAL A 477 -31.87 20.25 -46.44
C VAL A 477 -33.02 19.26 -46.68
N GLU A 478 -33.46 19.19 -47.93
CA GLU A 478 -33.91 17.91 -48.51
C GLU A 478 -32.70 17.14 -49.03
N GLN A 479 -32.86 15.82 -49.15
CA GLN A 479 -31.97 14.85 -49.84
C GLN A 479 -30.65 14.45 -49.16
N CYS A 480 -30.72 13.43 -48.28
CA CYS A 480 -30.30 12.07 -48.65
C CYS A 480 -30.55 11.07 -47.50
N ARG A 481 -31.76 10.50 -47.47
CA ARG A 481 -32.03 9.20 -46.86
C ARG A 481 -31.94 8.13 -47.95
N SER A 482 -30.87 7.33 -47.96
CA SER A 482 -30.94 5.92 -48.36
C SER A 482 -29.71 5.14 -47.89
N GLN A 483 -29.78 4.63 -46.66
CA GLN A 483 -29.26 3.30 -46.29
C GLN A 483 -29.84 2.98 -44.92
N TYR A 484 -30.23 1.72 -44.73
CA TYR A 484 -31.06 1.17 -43.64
C TYR A 484 -32.57 1.28 -43.84
N ARG A 485 -33.11 0.29 -44.57
CA ARG A 485 -34.45 -0.25 -44.33
C ARG A 485 -34.39 -1.38 -43.29
N PRO A 486 -35.53 -1.66 -42.62
CA PRO A 486 -35.58 -2.30 -41.30
C PRO A 486 -35.99 -3.77 -41.37
N LEU A 487 -35.71 -4.51 -40.30
CA LEU A 487 -36.46 -5.71 -39.95
C LEU A 487 -36.82 -5.65 -38.46
N ARG A 488 -38.11 -5.43 -38.19
CA ARG A 488 -38.78 -5.80 -36.94
C ARG A 488 -39.85 -6.84 -37.29
N ASN A 489 -39.95 -7.83 -36.40
CA ASN A 489 -41.01 -8.82 -36.19
C ASN A 489 -40.95 -10.15 -36.95
N ALA A 490 -40.54 -11.19 -36.23
CA ALA A 490 -41.18 -12.50 -36.25
C ALA A 490 -41.29 -13.03 -34.80
N ILE A 491 -42.44 -13.63 -34.52
CA ILE A 491 -42.94 -14.17 -33.25
C ILE A 491 -42.67 -15.69 -33.21
N ARG A 492 -42.48 -16.27 -32.00
CA ARG A 492 -42.57 -17.70 -31.59
C ARG A 492 -41.55 -18.71 -32.18
N HIS A 493 -40.71 -19.31 -31.33
CA HIS A 493 -40.96 -20.58 -30.62
C HIS A 493 -39.96 -20.77 -29.48
#